data_AF-A0A940RB27-F1
#
_entry.id   AF-A0A940RB27-F1
#
_cell.length_a   1.000
_cell.length_b   1.000
_cell.length_c   1.000
_cell.angle_alpha   90.00
_cell.angle_beta   90.00
_cell.angle_gamma   90.00
#
_symmetry.space_group_name_H-M   'P 1'
#
loop_
_entity.id
_entity.type
_entity.pdbx_description
1 polymer ?
#
loop_
_entity_poly.entity_id
_entity_poly.type
_entity_poly.pdbx_seq_one_letter_code
_entity_poly.pdbx_strand_id
1 'polypeptide(L)'
;MNITQILFWGLSVVAVFSALMMVTSKNPVYSVLWLIVTFFSISGHYILLNAQFLAIVNIIVYAGAIMVLFLFVIMLMNLNKDTEPQKNKWLKLAGAVAGGSFLLVLVAALRQTEHNMTQLGTGDIGLIKNLGNVLFSEYVVPFEISSILFLSAMVGAVVIGKRDEKTTAEKFVEKESKRVEEIR
;
A
#
# COMPACT_ATOMS: atom_id res chain seq x y z
N MET A 1 31.82 -1.66 12.89
CA MET A 1 30.36 -1.73 12.66
C MET A 1 29.92 -3.16 12.91
N ASN A 2 28.85 -3.36 13.68
CA ASN A 2 28.25 -4.69 13.81
C ASN A 2 27.61 -5.13 12.48
N ILE A 3 27.55 -6.43 12.22
CA ILE A 3 26.95 -6.98 10.99
C ILE A 3 25.50 -6.48 10.80
N THR A 4 24.77 -6.32 11.92
CA THR A 4 23.41 -5.79 11.97
C THR A 4 23.33 -4.32 11.57
N GLN A 5 24.32 -3.50 11.92
CA GLN A 5 24.37 -2.09 11.52
C GLN A 5 24.66 -1.95 10.03
N ILE A 6 25.54 -2.79 9.48
CA ILE A 6 25.84 -2.81 8.04
C ILE A 6 24.58 -3.18 7.24
N LEU A 7 23.88 -4.23 7.67
CA LEU A 7 22.60 -4.61 7.07
C LEU A 7 21.56 -3.49 7.21
N PHE A 8 21.43 -2.87 8.39
CA PHE A 8 20.49 -1.77 8.61
C PHE A 8 20.71 -0.62 7.64
N TRP A 9 21.94 -0.11 7.54
CA TRP A 9 22.27 0.98 6.62
C TRP A 9 22.09 0.58 5.16
N GLY A 10 22.49 -0.64 4.79
CA GLY A 10 22.29 -1.17 3.44
C GLY A 10 20.81 -1.21 3.04
N LEU A 11 19.96 -1.82 3.88
CA LEU A 11 18.52 -1.87 3.63
C LEU A 11 17.87 -0.48 3.67
N SER A 12 18.31 0.42 4.55
CA SER A 12 17.80 1.80 4.64
C SER A 12 18.05 2.59 3.35
N VAL A 13 19.28 2.50 2.81
CA VAL A 13 19.62 3.17 1.54
C VAL A 13 18.76 2.62 0.40
N VAL A 14 18.62 1.29 0.32
CA VAL A 14 17.77 0.67 -0.72
C VAL A 14 16.32 1.12 -0.57
N ALA A 15 15.75 1.14 0.64
CA ALA A 15 14.37 1.54 0.89
C ALA A 15 14.09 3.00 0.51
N VAL A 16 14.98 3.93 0.87
CA VAL A 16 14.82 5.35 0.53
C VAL A 16 15.00 5.57 -0.97
N PHE A 17 15.96 4.90 -1.58
CA PHE A 17 16.21 4.99 -3.02
C PHE A 17 15.03 4.45 -3.83
N SER A 18 14.49 3.29 -3.47
CA SER A 18 13.32 2.71 -4.13
C SER A 18 12.07 3.56 -3.92
N ALA A 19 11.87 4.14 -2.73
CA ALA A 19 10.78 5.08 -2.48
C ALA A 19 10.88 6.35 -3.35
N LEU A 20 12.09 6.89 -3.52
CA LEU A 20 12.31 8.04 -4.39
C LEU A 20 12.05 7.70 -5.86
N MET A 21 12.49 6.51 -6.31
CA MET A 21 12.24 6.02 -7.67
C MET A 21 10.76 5.75 -7.93
N MET A 22 10.01 5.25 -6.95
CA MET A 22 8.56 5.05 -7.03
C MET A 22 7.85 6.37 -7.38
N VAL A 23 8.17 7.46 -6.67
CA VAL A 23 7.50 8.76 -6.82
C VAL A 23 7.94 9.49 -8.09
N THR A 24 9.20 9.30 -8.51
CA THR A 24 9.76 9.98 -9.69
C THR A 24 9.46 9.26 -11.01
N SER A 25 9.09 7.98 -10.96
CA SER A 25 8.76 7.18 -12.14
C SER A 25 7.48 7.66 -12.83
N LYS A 26 7.55 7.86 -14.15
CA LYS A 26 6.41 8.32 -14.98
C LYS A 26 5.43 7.21 -15.34
N ASN A 27 5.90 5.96 -15.39
CA ASN A 27 5.06 4.83 -15.73
C ASN A 27 4.56 4.16 -14.43
N PRO A 28 3.23 4.11 -14.21
CA PRO A 28 2.63 3.54 -13.00
C PRO A 28 3.09 2.12 -12.68
N VAL A 29 3.32 1.28 -13.71
CA VAL A 29 3.78 -0.10 -13.52
C VAL A 29 5.17 -0.12 -12.88
N TYR A 30 6.09 0.72 -13.36
CA TYR A 30 7.42 0.83 -12.78
C TYR A 30 7.38 1.44 -11.37
N SER A 31 6.49 2.41 -11.13
CA SER A 31 6.29 2.97 -9.79
C SER A 31 5.91 1.90 -8.78
N VAL A 32 4.96 1.02 -9.11
CA VAL A 32 4.55 -0.05 -8.19
C VAL A 32 5.62 -1.13 -8.03
N LEU A 33 6.39 -1.45 -9.07
CA LEU A 33 7.54 -2.36 -8.95
C LEU A 33 8.59 -1.82 -7.95
N TRP A 34 8.90 -0.52 -8.01
CA TRP A 34 9.78 0.12 -7.02
C TRP A 34 9.18 0.11 -5.60
N LEU A 35 7.86 0.25 -5.47
CA LEU A 35 7.18 0.14 -4.17
C LEU A 35 7.29 -1.27 -3.58
N ILE A 36 7.21 -2.32 -4.39
CA ILE A 36 7.42 -3.71 -3.93
C ILE A 36 8.82 -3.87 -3.32
N VAL A 37 9.86 -3.32 -3.97
CA VAL A 37 11.23 -3.31 -3.45
C VAL A 37 11.33 -2.59 -2.11
N THR A 38 10.60 -1.47 -1.94
CA THR A 38 10.51 -0.76 -0.66
C THR A 38 9.88 -1.64 0.42
N PHE A 39 8.79 -2.35 0.14
CA PHE A 39 8.17 -3.26 1.12
C PHE A 39 9.06 -4.44 1.50
N PHE A 40 9.82 -5.00 0.56
CA PHE A 40 10.85 -6.01 0.88
C PHE A 40 11.93 -5.44 1.79
N SER A 41 12.38 -4.22 1.52
CA SER A 41 13.39 -3.54 2.34
C SER A 41 12.85 -3.26 3.76
N ILE A 42 11.59 -2.85 3.90
CA ILE A 42 10.92 -2.67 5.20
C ILE A 42 10.76 -4.00 5.94
N SER A 43 10.41 -5.09 5.24
CA SER A 43 10.33 -6.42 5.85
C SER A 43 11.67 -6.86 6.43
N GLY A 44 12.78 -6.59 5.73
CA GLY A 44 14.11 -6.82 6.27
C GLY A 44 14.41 -6.00 7.53
N HIS A 45 13.95 -4.74 7.62
CA HIS A 45 14.06 -3.97 8.85
C HIS A 45 13.25 -4.58 10.00
N TYR A 46 12.06 -5.13 9.74
CA TYR A 46 11.29 -5.84 10.76
C TYR A 46 12.03 -7.07 11.29
N ILE A 47 12.73 -7.82 10.44
CA ILE A 47 13.58 -8.93 10.87
C ILE A 47 14.72 -8.43 11.78
N LEU A 48 15.39 -7.33 11.40
CA LEU A 48 16.45 -6.74 12.22
C LEU A 48 15.96 -6.24 13.58
N LEU A 49 14.70 -5.81 13.68
CA LEU A 49 14.05 -5.37 14.91
C LEU A 49 13.44 -6.53 15.72
N ASN A 50 13.74 -7.78 15.38
CA ASN A 50 13.14 -8.99 15.98
C ASN A 50 11.62 -9.10 15.82
N ALA A 51 11.01 -8.41 14.85
CA ALA A 51 9.57 -8.44 14.58
C ALA A 51 9.22 -9.44 13.45
N GLN A 52 9.40 -10.74 13.72
CA GLN A 52 9.29 -11.82 12.73
C GLN A 52 7.88 -11.95 12.14
N PHE A 53 6.84 -11.93 12.96
CA PHE A 53 5.46 -12.01 12.48
C PHE A 53 5.13 -10.85 11.53
N LEU A 54 5.50 -9.62 11.90
CA LEU A 54 5.22 -8.43 11.11
C LEU A 54 5.96 -8.43 9.77
N ALA A 55 7.20 -8.95 9.75
CA ALA A 55 7.97 -9.15 8.52
C ALA A 55 7.24 -10.06 7.51
N ILE A 56 6.72 -11.19 7.98
CA ILE A 56 6.02 -12.18 7.15
C ILE A 56 4.68 -11.62 6.66
N VAL A 57 3.89 -11.00 7.54
CA VAL A 57 2.61 -10.36 7.15
C VAL A 57 2.84 -9.24 6.12
N ASN A 58 3.92 -8.46 6.28
CA ASN A 58 4.27 -7.42 5.31
C ASN A 58 4.56 -7.99 3.91
N ILE A 59 5.20 -9.15 3.83
CA ILE A 59 5.46 -9.82 2.56
C ILE A 59 4.16 -10.39 1.97
N ILE A 60 3.38 -11.14 2.75
CA ILE A 60 2.18 -11.83 2.25
C ILE A 60 1.07 -10.84 1.86
N VAL A 61 0.76 -9.89 2.74
CA VAL A 61 -0.40 -9.00 2.57
C VAL A 61 -0.04 -7.78 1.73
N TYR A 62 0.99 -7.04 2.11
CA TYR A 62 1.31 -5.78 1.43
C TYR A 62 2.01 -6.03 0.10
N ALA A 63 3.19 -6.67 0.10
CA ALA A 63 3.94 -6.91 -1.13
C ALA A 63 3.28 -7.96 -2.03
N GLY A 64 2.64 -8.97 -1.44
CA GLY A 64 1.94 -10.04 -2.14
C GLY A 64 0.56 -9.62 -2.62
N ALA A 65 -0.45 -9.67 -1.75
CA ALA A 65 -1.84 -9.52 -2.17
C ALA A 65 -2.18 -8.11 -2.67
N ILE A 66 -1.90 -7.08 -1.87
CA ILE A 66 -2.36 -5.71 -2.15
C ILE A 66 -1.60 -5.16 -3.36
N MET A 67 -0.26 -5.21 -3.38
CA MET A 67 0.51 -4.64 -4.48
C MET A 67 0.29 -5.38 -5.81
N VAL A 68 0.12 -6.70 -5.80
CA VAL A 68 -0.19 -7.45 -7.03
C VAL A 68 -1.58 -7.10 -7.55
N LEU A 69 -2.59 -6.94 -6.67
CA LEU A 69 -3.91 -6.46 -7.08
C LEU A 69 -3.82 -5.07 -7.73
N PHE A 70 -3.05 -4.15 -7.13
CA PHE A 70 -2.82 -2.85 -7.74
C PHE A 70 -2.13 -2.96 -9.11
N LEU A 71 -1.11 -3.81 -9.26
CA LEU A 71 -0.45 -4.06 -10.55
C LEU A 71 -1.44 -4.54 -11.61
N PHE A 72 -2.35 -5.46 -11.26
CA PHE A 72 -3.41 -5.89 -12.18
C PHE A 72 -4.33 -4.74 -12.57
N VAL A 73 -4.79 -3.96 -11.60
CA VAL A 73 -5.72 -2.84 -11.84
C VAL A 73 -5.09 -1.77 -12.73
N ILE A 74 -3.86 -1.31 -12.43
CA ILE A 74 -3.20 -0.28 -13.25
C ILE A 74 -2.89 -0.76 -14.67
N MET A 75 -2.61 -2.06 -14.83
CA MET A 75 -2.36 -2.65 -16.14
C MET A 75 -3.65 -2.73 -16.97
N LEU A 76 -4.77 -3.12 -16.35
CA LEU A 76 -6.09 -3.13 -16.99
C LEU A 76 -6.57 -1.72 -17.35
N MET A 77 -6.22 -0.71 -16.54
CA MET A 77 -6.60 0.68 -16.76
C MET A 77 -5.88 1.34 -17.95
N ASN A 78 -4.91 0.67 -18.58
CA ASN A 78 -4.08 1.19 -19.68
C ASN A 78 -3.86 2.71 -19.63
N LEU A 79 -3.18 3.16 -18.57
CA LEU A 79 -2.94 4.57 -18.27
C LEU A 79 -2.10 5.20 -19.40
N ASN A 80 -2.77 5.86 -20.34
CA ASN A 80 -2.12 6.47 -21.49
C ASN A 80 -1.43 7.80 -21.10
N LYS A 81 -0.24 8.05 -21.64
CA LYS A 81 0.63 9.19 -21.28
C LYS A 81 0.10 10.56 -21.75
N ASP A 82 -0.92 10.57 -22.60
CA ASP A 82 -1.35 11.76 -23.35
C ASP A 82 -2.32 12.67 -22.58
N THR A 83 -2.82 12.23 -21.41
CA THR A 83 -3.80 12.95 -20.59
C THR A 83 -3.19 13.59 -19.33
N GLU A 84 -1.90 13.91 -19.34
CA GLU A 84 -1.29 14.65 -18.23
C GLU A 84 -1.38 16.16 -18.49
N PRO A 85 -2.34 16.90 -17.89
CA PRO A 85 -2.27 18.35 -17.91
C PRO A 85 -0.92 18.74 -17.31
N GLN A 86 -0.17 19.60 -18.01
CA GLN A 86 1.12 20.12 -17.59
C GLN A 86 1.01 20.60 -16.13
N LYS A 87 1.40 19.76 -15.16
CA LYS A 87 1.33 20.12 -13.74
C LYS A 87 2.13 21.39 -13.57
N ASN A 88 1.46 22.48 -13.21
CA ASN A 88 2.06 23.79 -13.02
C ASN A 88 3.33 23.63 -12.16
N LYS A 89 4.46 24.20 -12.60
CA LYS A 89 5.72 24.14 -11.85
C LYS A 89 5.54 24.65 -10.41
N TRP A 90 4.63 25.59 -10.20
CA TRP A 90 4.16 26.06 -8.89
C TRP A 90 3.58 24.96 -8.01
N LEU A 91 2.81 24.03 -8.54
CA LEU A 91 2.24 22.92 -7.77
C LEU A 91 3.32 21.90 -7.37
N LYS A 92 4.30 21.66 -8.25
CA LYS A 92 5.48 20.83 -7.92
C LYS A 92 6.33 21.49 -6.83
N LEU A 93 6.54 22.81 -6.93
CA LEU A 93 7.28 23.58 -5.94
C LEU A 93 6.54 23.61 -4.60
N ALA A 94 5.23 23.85 -4.60
CA ALA A 94 4.40 23.83 -3.40
C ALA A 94 4.45 22.45 -2.71
N GLY A 95 4.36 21.36 -3.49
CA GLY A 95 4.51 20.00 -2.95
C GLY A 95 5.89 19.75 -2.34
N ALA A 96 6.96 20.21 -2.99
CA ALA A 96 8.32 20.09 -2.47
C ALA A 96 8.54 20.92 -1.19
N VAL A 97 8.01 22.15 -1.14
CA VAL A 97 8.09 23.03 0.04
C VAL A 97 7.29 22.45 1.19
N ALA A 98 6.06 21.96 0.95
CA ALA A 98 5.24 21.33 1.97
C ALA A 98 5.92 20.07 2.53
N GLY A 99 6.40 19.19 1.66
CA GLY A 99 7.15 18.00 2.07
C GLY A 99 8.43 18.33 2.83
N GLY A 100 9.18 19.34 2.39
CA GLY A 100 10.38 19.83 3.07
C GLY A 100 10.07 20.41 4.45
N SER A 101 9.03 21.24 4.56
CA SER A 101 8.60 21.79 5.85
C SER A 101 8.14 20.70 6.82
N PHE A 102 7.43 19.69 6.32
CA PHE A 102 7.01 18.55 7.13
C PHE A 102 8.21 17.74 7.63
N LEU A 103 9.20 17.51 6.77
CA LEU A 103 10.44 16.84 7.14
C LEU A 103 11.21 17.63 8.21
N LEU A 104 11.31 18.95 8.09
CA LEU A 104 11.97 19.80 9.09
C LEU A 104 11.26 19.72 10.44
N VAL A 105 9.93 19.81 10.46
CA VAL A 105 9.13 19.67 11.68
C VAL A 105 9.34 18.28 12.31
N LEU A 106 9.36 17.22 11.51
CA LEU A 106 9.59 15.86 11.99
C LEU A 106 10.98 15.73 12.64
N VAL A 107 12.03 16.26 11.99
CA VAL A 107 13.39 16.22 12.54
C VAL A 107 13.51 17.06 13.82
N ALA A 108 12.88 18.22 13.88
CA ALA A 108 12.85 19.05 15.09
C ALA A 108 12.14 18.33 16.24
N ALA A 109 10.99 17.71 15.99
CA ALA A 109 10.25 16.93 16.97
C ALA A 109 11.06 15.73 17.51
N LEU A 110 11.76 15.02 16.62
CA LEU A 110 12.61 13.89 17.03
C LEU A 110 13.80 14.34 17.87
N ARG A 111 14.41 15.51 17.58
CA ARG A 111 15.52 16.04 18.37
C ARG A 111 15.11 16.51 19.77
N GLN A 112 13.89 17.02 19.90
CA GLN A 112 13.34 17.49 21.18
C GLN A 112 12.93 16.33 22.11
N THR A 113 12.81 15.12 21.56
CA THR A 113 12.33 13.95 22.31
C THR A 113 13.48 13.35 23.11
N GLU A 114 13.33 13.35 24.44
CA GLU A 114 14.21 12.60 25.36
C GLU A 114 14.11 11.10 25.02
N HIS A 115 15.19 10.52 24.49
CA HIS A 115 15.27 9.10 24.20
C HIS A 115 15.44 8.31 25.51
N ASN A 116 14.34 8.06 26.20
CA ASN A 116 14.28 6.99 27.19
C ASN A 116 14.46 5.68 26.44
N MET A 117 15.69 5.18 26.39
CA MET A 117 15.99 3.86 25.86
C MET A 117 15.34 2.83 26.79
N THR A 118 14.07 2.53 26.54
CA THR A 118 13.41 1.37 27.11
C THR A 118 14.23 0.15 26.69
N GLN A 119 14.87 -0.48 27.66
CA GLN A 119 15.59 -1.73 27.47
C GLN A 119 14.60 -2.70 26.82
N LEU A 120 14.86 -3.07 25.56
CA LEU A 120 14.09 -4.09 24.86
C LEU A 120 14.15 -5.33 25.75
N GLY A 121 13.02 -5.66 26.39
CA GLY A 121 12.84 -6.91 27.11
C GLY A 121 13.13 -8.09 26.19
N THR A 122 13.34 -9.27 26.78
CA THR A 122 13.66 -10.53 26.09
C THR A 122 12.92 -10.61 24.74
N GLY A 123 13.63 -10.95 23.67
CA GLY A 123 13.22 -10.83 22.25
C GLY A 123 11.99 -11.66 21.82
N ASP A 124 11.10 -11.99 22.75
CA ASP A 124 9.86 -12.74 22.57
C ASP A 124 8.70 -11.88 22.01
N ILE A 125 8.85 -10.55 21.96
CA ILE A 125 7.79 -9.63 21.52
C ILE A 125 7.38 -9.89 20.07
N GLY A 126 8.30 -10.36 19.22
CA GLY A 126 8.03 -10.67 17.82
C GLY A 126 7.47 -12.07 17.56
N LEU A 127 7.28 -12.90 18.59
CA LEU A 127 6.78 -14.26 18.45
C LEU A 127 5.27 -14.29 18.20
N ILE A 128 4.87 -15.14 17.26
CA ILE A 128 3.48 -15.38 16.85
C ILE A 128 2.61 -15.76 18.05
N LYS A 129 3.17 -16.54 19.00
CA LYS A 129 2.47 -16.98 20.21
C LYS A 129 2.06 -15.81 21.10
N ASN A 130 2.96 -14.86 21.33
CA ASN A 130 2.67 -13.71 22.18
C ASN A 130 1.61 -12.81 21.54
N LEU A 131 1.74 -12.58 20.23
CA LEU A 131 0.77 -11.79 19.49
C LEU A 131 -0.63 -12.42 19.49
N GLY A 132 -0.72 -13.74 19.33
CA GLY A 132 -2.00 -14.46 19.41
C GLY A 132 -2.68 -14.29 20.77
N ASN A 133 -1.93 -14.42 21.87
CA ASN A 133 -2.49 -14.23 23.21
C ASN A 133 -3.05 -12.81 23.42
N VAL A 134 -2.31 -11.79 22.99
CA VAL A 134 -2.74 -10.39 23.13
C VAL A 134 -3.97 -10.11 22.25
N LEU A 135 -3.97 -10.64 21.02
CA LEU A 135 -5.08 -10.44 20.06
C LEU A 135 -6.39 -11.05 20.56
N PHE A 136 -6.34 -12.25 21.16
CA PHE A 136 -7.51 -12.97 21.64
C PHE A 136 -7.85 -12.74 23.12
N SER A 137 -7.06 -11.96 23.86
CA SER A 137 -7.35 -11.62 25.25
C SER A 137 -7.69 -10.15 25.43
N GLU A 138 -6.83 -9.24 24.97
CA GLU A 138 -7.01 -7.80 25.18
C GLU A 138 -7.65 -7.12 23.97
N TYR A 139 -7.30 -7.54 22.75
CA TYR A 139 -7.77 -6.93 21.50
C TYR A 139 -8.88 -7.71 20.79
N VAL A 140 -9.71 -8.43 21.54
CA VAL A 140 -10.83 -9.23 20.98
C VAL A 140 -11.81 -8.34 20.21
N VAL A 141 -12.19 -7.19 20.77
CA VAL A 141 -13.17 -6.29 20.13
C VAL A 141 -12.64 -5.73 18.80
N PRO A 142 -11.41 -5.16 18.71
CA PRO A 142 -10.83 -4.77 17.42
C PRO A 142 -10.68 -5.93 16.42
N PHE A 143 -10.38 -7.13 16.90
CA PHE A 143 -10.28 -8.32 16.05
C PHE A 143 -11.65 -8.67 15.41
N GLU A 144 -12.72 -8.66 16.20
CA GLU A 144 -14.09 -8.88 15.70
C GLU A 144 -14.50 -7.81 14.68
N ILE A 145 -14.22 -6.53 14.96
CA ILE A 145 -14.53 -5.43 14.03
C ILE A 145 -13.77 -5.61 12.71
N SER A 146 -12.51 -6.06 12.76
CA SER A 146 -11.71 -6.34 11.56
C SER A 146 -12.31 -7.48 10.73
N SER A 147 -12.90 -8.50 11.38
CA SER A 147 -13.60 -9.59 10.67
C SER A 147 -14.83 -9.10 9.91
N ILE A 148 -15.63 -8.21 10.53
CA ILE A 148 -16.80 -7.59 9.90
C ILE A 148 -16.36 -6.67 8.74
N LEU A 149 -15.26 -5.94 8.92
CA LEU A 149 -14.66 -5.11 7.87
C LEU A 149 -14.28 -5.94 6.64
N PHE A 150 -13.60 -7.08 6.81
CA PHE A 150 -13.24 -7.95 5.69
C PHE A 150 -14.46 -8.58 5.02
N LEU A 151 -15.47 -8.99 5.78
CA LEU A 151 -16.73 -9.48 5.23
C LEU A 151 -17.43 -8.40 4.38
N SER A 152 -17.55 -7.19 4.92
CA SER A 152 -18.15 -6.05 4.22
C SER A 152 -17.37 -5.68 2.96
N ALA A 153 -16.04 -5.65 3.02
CA ALA A 153 -15.18 -5.38 1.87
C ALA A 153 -15.36 -6.43 0.76
N MET A 154 -15.47 -7.72 1.13
CA MET A 154 -15.72 -8.81 0.18
C MET A 154 -17.08 -8.66 -0.50
N VAL A 155 -18.15 -8.43 0.27
CA VAL A 155 -19.49 -8.21 -0.27
C VAL A 155 -19.50 -6.98 -1.19
N GLY A 156 -18.88 -5.88 -0.76
CA GLY A 156 -18.76 -4.66 -1.56
C GLY A 156 -18.03 -4.89 -2.89
N ALA A 157 -16.89 -5.58 -2.86
CA ALA A 157 -16.13 -5.90 -4.06
C ALA A 157 -16.93 -6.80 -5.03
N VAL A 158 -17.66 -7.80 -4.52
CA VAL A 158 -18.48 -8.70 -5.35
C VAL A 158 -19.67 -7.98 -5.97
N VAL A 159 -20.39 -7.15 -5.21
CA VAL A 159 -21.53 -6.38 -5.72
C VAL A 159 -21.10 -5.39 -6.80
N ILE A 160 -19.98 -4.69 -6.62
CA ILE A 160 -19.43 -3.75 -7.61
C ILE A 160 -18.90 -4.49 -8.85
N GLY A 161 -18.29 -5.67 -8.67
CA GLY A 161 -17.77 -6.48 -9.76
C GLY A 161 -18.84 -7.19 -10.59
N LYS A 162 -20.06 -7.32 -10.07
CA LYS A 162 -21.16 -8.00 -10.75
C LYS A 162 -21.70 -7.11 -11.88
N ARG A 163 -21.59 -7.56 -13.13
CA ARG A 163 -22.21 -6.91 -14.29
C ARG A 163 -23.68 -7.30 -14.38
N ASP A 164 -24.56 -6.32 -14.51
CA ASP A 164 -25.98 -6.58 -14.74
C ASP A 164 -26.21 -7.06 -16.19
N GLU A 165 -26.44 -8.37 -16.34
CA GLU A 165 -26.83 -8.98 -17.63
C GLU A 165 -28.11 -8.35 -18.20
N LYS A 166 -29.03 -7.90 -17.33
CA LYS A 166 -30.30 -7.27 -17.73
C LYS A 166 -30.11 -5.97 -18.51
N THR A 167 -29.23 -5.08 -18.05
CA THR A 167 -28.95 -3.80 -18.73
C THR A 167 -28.28 -4.02 -20.09
N THR A 168 -27.56 -5.13 -20.26
CA THR A 168 -26.95 -5.48 -21.54
C THR A 168 -28.02 -5.99 -22.51
N ALA A 169 -28.91 -6.88 -22.07
CA ALA A 169 -30.01 -7.42 -22.88
C ALA A 169 -31.03 -6.33 -23.30
N GLU A 170 -31.40 -5.42 -22.40
CA GLU A 170 -32.29 -4.29 -22.71
C GLU A 170 -31.69 -3.35 -23.76
N LYS A 171 -30.39 -3.03 -23.65
CA LYS A 171 -29.66 -2.24 -24.66
C LYS A 171 -29.59 -2.92 -26.02
N PHE A 172 -29.52 -4.26 -26.06
CA PHE A 172 -29.56 -5.02 -27.31
C PHE A 172 -30.96 -5.01 -27.94
N VAL A 173 -32.02 -5.19 -27.15
CA VAL A 173 -33.41 -5.18 -27.64
C VAL A 173 -33.82 -3.79 -28.12
N GLU A 174 -33.46 -2.72 -27.41
CA GLU A 174 -33.75 -1.34 -27.86
C GLU A 174 -32.99 -0.99 -29.16
N LYS A 175 -31.75 -1.47 -29.31
CA LYS A 175 -30.96 -1.28 -30.53
C LYS A 175 -31.56 -2.02 -31.73
N GLU A 176 -32.06 -3.24 -31.54
CA GLU A 176 -32.77 -4.00 -32.58
C GLU A 176 -34.10 -3.34 -32.96
N SER A 177 -34.88 -2.88 -31.99
CA SER A 177 -36.16 -2.19 -32.24
C SER A 177 -36.00 -0.94 -33.10
N LYS A 178 -35.00 -0.08 -32.78
CA LYS A 178 -34.72 1.14 -33.56
C LYS A 178 -34.26 0.84 -34.99
N ARG A 179 -33.50 -0.25 -35.17
CA ARG A 179 -33.03 -0.70 -36.49
C ARG A 179 -34.17 -1.20 -37.38
N VAL A 180 -35.18 -1.85 -36.78
CA VAL A 180 -36.37 -2.31 -37.50
C VAL A 180 -37.28 -1.14 -37.89
N GLU A 181 -37.36 -0.09 -37.06
CA GLU A 181 -38.07 1.15 -37.39
C GLU A 181 -37.41 1.97 -38.52
N GLU A 182 -36.07 2.02 -38.61
CA GLU A 182 -35.37 2.72 -39.70
C GLU A 182 -35.52 2.07 -41.08
N ILE A 183 -35.89 0.79 -41.14
CA ILE A 183 -36.03 0.02 -42.40
C ILE A 183 -37.44 0.15 -43.00
N ARG A 184 -38.41 0.69 -42.26
CA ARG A 184 -39.82 0.78 -42.65
C ARG A 184 -40.20 2.18 -43.12
#